data_AF-A0AAW3NIL1-F1
#
_entry.id   AF-A0AAW3NIL1-F1
#
_cell.length_a   1.000
_cell.length_b   1.000
_cell.length_c   1.000
_cell.angle_alpha   90.00
_cell.angle_beta   90.00
_cell.angle_gamma   90.00
#
_symmetry.space_group_name_H-M   'P 1'
#
loop_
_entity.id
_entity.type
_entity.pdbx_description
1 polymer ?
#
loop_
_entity_poly.entity_id
_entity_poly.type
_entity_poly.pdbx_seq_one_letter_code
_entity_poly.pdbx_strand_id
1 'polypeptide(L)'
;MRFACIAACLMSVAGAATAQTRIAVSSSSTAIERASPMAASDEARAHAWGLDAAEWSRYQQLMRGPLGIYSPNLDPLTALGIEARSDAERQHYAELQVRAEAQRVQKELIYQHAYDAAWKRLYPDQVPVHALTSSSRPDVSLAHTGRLAVFIKDDCPTCDARVRQLQTSGAAFDIYMVGSRGDDARIRAWAQRIGIDPAKVRARTITLNHDAGRWLMIGGQGTLPAVLSDTGSP
;
A
#
# COMPACT_ATOMS: atom_id res chain seq x y z
N MET A 1 -55.53 41.84 -34.21
CA MET A 1 -56.93 42.29 -34.02
C MET A 1 -57.85 41.08 -33.96
N ARG A 2 -58.47 40.83 -32.80
CA ARG A 2 -59.92 40.55 -32.61
C ARG A 2 -60.14 39.95 -31.21
N PHE A 3 -60.80 40.75 -30.38
CA PHE A 3 -61.34 40.40 -29.08
C PHE A 3 -62.48 39.38 -29.21
N ALA A 4 -62.65 38.52 -28.21
CA ALA A 4 -63.98 38.09 -27.76
C ALA A 4 -63.89 37.51 -26.33
N CYS A 5 -64.31 38.31 -25.35
CA CYS A 5 -64.74 37.85 -24.04
C CYS A 5 -66.10 37.14 -24.18
N ILE A 6 -66.27 35.97 -23.56
CA ILE A 6 -67.59 35.48 -23.14
C ILE A 6 -67.45 34.90 -21.74
N ALA A 7 -68.02 35.63 -20.78
CA ALA A 7 -68.33 35.13 -19.45
C ALA A 7 -69.66 34.37 -19.50
N ALA A 8 -69.75 33.23 -18.81
CA ALA A 8 -71.00 32.58 -18.50
C ALA A 8 -70.95 32.04 -17.06
N CYS A 9 -71.67 32.73 -16.17
CA CYS A 9 -72.13 32.21 -14.88
C CYS A 9 -73.03 30.99 -15.11
N LEU A 10 -73.04 30.02 -14.18
CA LEU A 10 -74.22 29.70 -13.37
C LEU A 10 -74.08 28.45 -12.48
N MET A 11 -74.70 28.59 -11.30
CA MET A 11 -75.28 27.58 -10.40
C MET A 11 -74.44 27.04 -9.24
N SER A 12 -74.63 27.71 -8.09
CA SER A 12 -74.49 27.15 -6.75
C SER A 12 -75.45 25.98 -6.54
N VAL A 13 -74.95 24.90 -5.95
CA VAL A 13 -75.76 23.94 -5.19
C VAL A 13 -75.23 23.96 -3.75
N ALA A 14 -76.09 24.39 -2.82
CA ALA A 14 -75.83 24.34 -1.39
C ALA A 14 -75.90 22.89 -0.92
N GLY A 15 -74.75 22.29 -0.61
CA GLY A 15 -74.65 21.01 0.08
C GLY A 15 -74.71 21.23 1.60
N ALA A 16 -75.62 20.51 2.27
CA ALA A 16 -75.78 20.53 3.71
C ALA A 16 -74.47 20.18 4.44
N ALA A 17 -74.03 21.06 5.34
CA ALA A 17 -72.88 20.83 6.19
C ALA A 17 -73.27 19.92 7.36
N THR A 18 -72.94 18.64 7.29
CA THR A 18 -72.89 17.77 8.47
C THR A 18 -71.57 18.02 9.19
N ALA A 19 -71.65 18.63 10.37
CA ALA A 19 -70.53 18.77 11.28
C ALA A 19 -70.13 17.38 11.82
N GLN A 20 -69.19 16.72 11.15
CA GLN A 20 -68.50 15.56 11.71
C GLN A 20 -67.23 16.06 12.39
N THR A 21 -67.29 16.09 13.73
CA THR A 21 -66.12 16.19 14.60
C THR A 21 -65.17 15.04 14.27
N ARG A 22 -64.20 15.29 13.38
CA ARG A 22 -63.04 14.41 13.27
C ARG A 22 -62.21 14.65 14.52
N ILE A 23 -62.19 13.63 15.39
CA ILE A 23 -61.15 13.49 16.40
C ILE A 23 -59.83 13.59 15.64
N ALA A 24 -59.08 14.67 15.88
CA ALA A 24 -57.69 14.75 15.51
C ALA A 24 -56.98 13.68 16.34
N VAL A 25 -56.89 12.47 15.78
CA VAL A 25 -55.83 11.56 16.15
C VAL A 25 -54.57 12.30 15.72
N SER A 26 -53.91 12.93 16.70
CA SER A 26 -52.51 13.29 16.59
C SER A 26 -51.77 11.99 16.32
N SER A 27 -51.65 11.64 15.05
CA SER A 27 -50.57 10.80 14.59
C SER A 27 -49.33 11.58 14.99
N SER A 28 -48.75 11.19 16.13
CA SER A 28 -47.35 11.35 16.38
C SER A 28 -46.64 10.76 15.18
N SER A 29 -46.42 11.60 14.16
CA SER A 29 -45.33 11.41 13.23
C SER A 29 -44.10 11.43 14.12
N THR A 30 -43.72 10.27 14.63
CA THR A 30 -42.33 9.96 14.89
C THR A 30 -41.60 10.48 13.67
N ALA A 31 -40.86 11.56 13.86
CA ALA A 31 -39.85 12.00 12.93
C ALA A 31 -38.84 10.85 12.90
N ILE A 32 -39.17 9.81 12.13
CA ILE A 32 -38.16 9.01 11.49
C ILE A 32 -37.57 10.02 10.52
N GLU A 33 -36.51 10.70 10.97
CA GLU A 33 -35.57 11.37 10.09
C GLU A 33 -35.25 10.34 9.00
N ARG A 34 -35.94 10.43 7.86
CA ARG A 34 -35.53 9.73 6.66
C ARG A 34 -34.19 10.37 6.32
N ALA A 35 -33.11 9.73 6.75
CA ALA A 35 -31.78 10.05 6.28
C ALA A 35 -31.88 10.19 4.76
N SER A 36 -31.62 11.41 4.27
CA SER A 36 -31.73 11.68 2.84
C SER A 36 -30.75 10.75 2.12
N PRO A 37 -31.10 10.19 0.95
CA PRO A 37 -30.23 9.25 0.24
C PRO A 37 -28.83 9.82 -0.06
N MET A 38 -28.70 11.15 -0.12
CA MET A 38 -27.40 11.84 -0.21
C MET A 38 -26.57 11.77 1.08
N ALA A 39 -27.20 11.90 2.25
CA ALA A 39 -26.50 11.78 3.53
C ALA A 39 -25.93 10.37 3.68
N ALA A 40 -26.79 9.34 3.50
CA ALA A 40 -26.38 7.93 3.54
C ALA A 40 -25.22 7.61 2.57
N SER A 41 -25.19 8.27 1.41
CA SER A 41 -24.09 8.16 0.45
C SER A 41 -22.82 8.86 0.90
N ASP A 42 -22.91 9.99 1.59
CA ASP A 42 -21.75 10.71 2.12
C ASP A 42 -21.16 10.02 3.35
N GLU A 43 -21.99 9.42 4.23
CA GLU A 43 -21.50 8.58 5.32
C GLU A 43 -20.75 7.35 4.80
N ALA A 44 -21.27 6.68 3.77
CA ALA A 44 -20.57 5.56 3.14
C ALA A 44 -19.22 5.98 2.53
N ARG A 45 -19.16 7.17 1.92
CA ARG A 45 -17.91 7.72 1.36
C ARG A 45 -16.93 8.10 2.47
N ALA A 46 -17.38 8.74 3.54
CA ALA A 46 -16.55 9.05 4.70
C ALA A 46 -15.92 7.78 5.27
N HIS A 47 -16.74 6.75 5.51
CA HIS A 47 -16.27 5.46 6.02
C HIS A 47 -15.27 4.76 5.11
N ALA A 48 -15.40 4.88 3.78
CA ALA A 48 -14.42 4.31 2.85
C ALA A 48 -13.01 4.91 3.00
N TRP A 49 -12.92 6.13 3.54
CA TRP A 49 -11.67 6.83 3.84
C TRP A 49 -11.27 6.75 5.31
N GLY A 50 -12.05 6.06 6.16
CA GLY A 50 -11.83 6.03 7.60
C GLY A 50 -12.11 7.35 8.30
N LEU A 51 -12.89 8.23 7.66
CA LEU A 51 -13.27 9.55 8.16
C LEU A 51 -14.64 9.51 8.85
N ASP A 52 -14.84 10.42 9.80
CA ASP A 52 -16.18 10.71 10.32
C ASP A 52 -16.94 11.72 9.44
N ALA A 53 -18.21 11.96 9.78
CA ALA A 53 -19.08 12.87 9.02
C ALA A 53 -18.62 14.34 9.06
N ALA A 54 -18.01 14.79 10.16
CA ALA A 54 -17.51 16.15 10.30
C ALA A 54 -16.25 16.36 9.45
N GLU A 55 -15.35 15.39 9.43
CA GLU A 55 -14.16 15.40 8.59
C GLU A 55 -14.51 15.33 7.10
N TRP A 56 -15.52 14.53 6.74
CA TRP A 56 -16.04 14.47 5.38
C TRP A 56 -16.62 15.82 4.93
N SER A 57 -17.41 16.47 5.79
CA SER A 57 -17.96 17.80 5.52
C SER A 57 -16.86 18.85 5.37
N ARG A 58 -15.81 18.78 6.22
CA ARG A 58 -14.63 19.65 6.12
C ARG A 58 -13.92 19.46 4.78
N TYR A 59 -13.69 18.22 4.36
CA TYR A 59 -13.11 17.91 3.06
C TYR A 59 -13.92 18.54 1.92
N GLN A 60 -15.25 18.37 1.92
CA GLN A 60 -16.12 18.97 0.90
C GLN A 60 -16.02 20.49 0.87
N GLN A 61 -15.90 21.15 2.03
CA GLN A 61 -15.73 22.60 2.11
C GLN A 61 -14.38 23.05 1.55
N LEU A 62 -13.29 22.37 1.90
CA LEU A 62 -11.95 22.67 1.39
C LEU A 62 -11.88 22.55 -0.13
N MET A 63 -12.50 21.51 -0.69
CA MET A 63 -12.55 21.30 -2.14
C MET A 63 -13.46 22.28 -2.89
N ARG A 64 -14.34 23.00 -2.20
CA ARG A 64 -15.09 24.14 -2.78
C ARG A 64 -14.30 25.45 -2.73
N GLY A 65 -13.20 25.48 -1.98
CA GLY A 65 -12.34 26.64 -1.79
C GLY A 65 -11.09 26.64 -2.67
N PRO A 66 -10.08 27.46 -2.33
CA PRO A 66 -8.85 27.59 -3.10
C PRO A 66 -8.12 26.26 -3.35
N LEU A 67 -8.09 25.36 -2.36
CA LEU A 67 -7.44 24.05 -2.50
C LEU A 67 -8.02 23.26 -3.67
N GLY A 68 -9.35 23.21 -3.81
CA GLY A 68 -10.00 22.52 -4.92
C GLY A 68 -9.86 23.20 -6.26
N ILE A 69 -9.60 24.52 -6.28
CA ILE A 69 -9.26 25.26 -7.51
C ILE A 69 -7.85 24.88 -7.98
N TYR A 70 -6.87 24.83 -7.07
CA TYR A 70 -5.49 24.48 -7.40
C TYR A 70 -5.32 23.00 -7.72
N SER A 71 -5.99 22.13 -6.96
CA SER A 71 -5.84 20.67 -7.00
C SER A 71 -7.21 19.99 -7.11
N PRO A 72 -7.87 20.06 -8.27
CA PRO A 72 -9.13 19.35 -8.47
C PRO A 72 -8.93 17.84 -8.33
N ASN A 73 -9.93 17.15 -7.76
CA ASN A 73 -9.92 15.69 -7.51
C ASN A 73 -8.85 15.19 -6.51
N LEU A 74 -8.34 16.07 -5.66
CA LEU A 74 -7.47 15.66 -4.55
C LEU A 74 -8.21 14.70 -3.63
N ASP A 75 -7.53 13.65 -3.17
CA ASP A 75 -8.13 12.69 -2.26
C ASP A 75 -8.41 13.32 -0.88
N PRO A 76 -9.41 12.82 -0.13
CA PRO A 76 -9.82 13.43 1.13
C PRO A 76 -8.72 13.50 2.20
N LEU A 77 -7.90 12.46 2.32
CA LEU A 77 -6.88 12.39 3.37
C LEU A 77 -5.72 13.36 3.08
N THR A 78 -5.29 13.46 1.82
CA THR A 78 -4.29 14.45 1.40
C THR A 78 -4.83 15.87 1.56
N ALA A 79 -6.08 16.13 1.16
CA ALA A 79 -6.69 17.45 1.32
C ALA A 79 -6.77 17.89 2.79
N LEU A 80 -7.25 17.00 3.65
CA LEU A 80 -7.37 17.23 5.10
C LEU A 80 -6.01 17.37 5.79
N GLY A 81 -4.98 16.64 5.32
CA GLY A 81 -3.62 16.67 5.83
C GLY A 81 -2.82 17.93 5.45
N ILE A 82 -2.99 18.43 4.22
CA ILE A 82 -2.40 19.71 3.79
C ILE A 82 -2.99 20.86 4.61
N GLU A 83 -4.32 20.89 4.73
CA GLU A 83 -5.09 21.91 5.47
C GLU A 83 -5.31 21.55 6.95
N ALA A 84 -4.42 20.74 7.54
CA ALA A 84 -4.49 20.38 8.94
C ALA A 84 -4.20 21.61 9.83
N ARG A 85 -5.01 21.79 10.88
CA ARG A 85 -4.95 22.95 11.80
C ARG A 85 -3.94 22.75 12.93
N SER A 86 -3.41 21.54 13.08
CA SER A 86 -2.40 21.18 14.07
C SER A 86 -1.53 20.05 13.59
N ASP A 87 -0.37 19.85 14.23
CA ASP A 87 0.51 18.72 13.93
C ASP A 87 -0.12 17.38 14.26
N ALA A 88 -0.96 17.31 15.31
CA ALA A 88 -1.70 16.10 15.66
C ALA A 88 -2.72 15.73 14.57
N GLU A 89 -3.45 16.72 14.05
CA GLU A 89 -4.39 16.51 12.94
C GLU A 89 -3.64 16.10 11.65
N ARG A 90 -2.48 16.71 11.38
CA ARG A 90 -1.63 16.35 10.23
C ARG A 90 -1.13 14.91 10.33
N GLN A 91 -0.66 14.50 11.51
CA GLN A 91 -0.19 13.14 11.77
C GLN A 91 -1.32 12.13 11.62
N HIS A 92 -2.52 12.44 12.15
CA HIS A 92 -3.69 11.58 12.03
C HIS A 92 -4.02 11.25 10.56
N TYR A 93 -4.13 12.26 9.70
CA TYR A 93 -4.43 12.04 8.29
C TYR A 93 -3.28 11.36 7.52
N ALA A 94 -2.03 11.65 7.87
CA ALA A 94 -0.88 10.95 7.29
C ALA A 94 -0.91 9.45 7.62
N GLU A 95 -1.24 9.07 8.85
CA GLU A 95 -1.37 7.67 9.24
C GLU A 95 -2.55 6.97 8.54
N LEU A 96 -3.69 7.64 8.39
CA LEU A 96 -4.81 7.12 7.60
C LEU A 96 -4.38 6.90 6.14
N GLN A 97 -3.66 7.86 5.54
CA GLN A 97 -3.21 7.76 4.16
C GLN A 97 -2.27 6.58 3.96
N VAL A 98 -1.30 6.38 4.86
CA VAL A 98 -0.36 5.24 4.78
C VAL A 98 -1.11 3.90 4.87
N ARG A 99 -2.12 3.79 5.74
CA ARG A 99 -2.93 2.57 5.85
C ARG A 99 -3.77 2.33 4.59
N ALA A 100 -4.40 3.37 4.06
CA ALA A 100 -5.18 3.29 2.82
C ALA A 100 -4.29 2.85 1.64
N GLU A 101 -3.09 3.43 1.54
CA GLU A 101 -2.14 3.09 0.48
C GLU A 101 -1.60 1.66 0.62
N ALA A 102 -1.28 1.22 1.84
CA ALA A 102 -0.88 -0.17 2.07
C ALA A 102 -1.96 -1.16 1.63
N GLN A 103 -3.24 -0.86 1.90
CA GLN A 103 -4.36 -1.68 1.43
C GLN A 103 -4.53 -1.64 -0.09
N ARG A 104 -4.29 -0.47 -0.72
CA ARG A 104 -4.34 -0.31 -2.18
C ARG A 104 -3.28 -1.16 -2.87
N VAL A 105 -2.02 -1.02 -2.44
CA VAL A 105 -0.88 -1.79 -2.95
C VAL A 105 -1.10 -3.30 -2.76
N GLN A 106 -1.65 -3.72 -1.62
CA GLN A 106 -1.96 -5.14 -1.40
C GLN A 106 -2.97 -5.68 -2.43
N LYS A 107 -4.01 -4.91 -2.77
CA LYS A 107 -4.99 -5.29 -3.80
C LYS A 107 -4.35 -5.36 -5.18
N GLU A 108 -3.50 -4.38 -5.50
CA GLU A 108 -2.75 -4.35 -6.76
C GLU A 108 -1.83 -5.56 -6.89
N LEU A 109 -1.11 -5.94 -5.82
CA LEU A 109 -0.24 -7.11 -5.82
C LEU A 109 -1.01 -8.42 -6.00
N ILE A 110 -2.15 -8.57 -5.29
CA ILE A 110 -3.04 -9.74 -5.48
C ILE A 110 -3.50 -9.82 -6.94
N TYR A 111 -3.89 -8.69 -7.52
CA TYR A 111 -4.31 -8.64 -8.93
C TYR A 111 -3.14 -8.95 -9.86
N GLN A 112 -1.95 -8.43 -9.60
CA GLN A 112 -0.76 -8.69 -10.41
C GLN A 112 -0.44 -10.18 -10.47
N HIS A 113 -0.50 -10.89 -9.35
CA HIS A 113 -0.31 -12.34 -9.35
C HIS A 113 -1.35 -13.08 -10.20
N ALA A 114 -2.61 -12.66 -10.13
CA ALA A 114 -3.68 -13.23 -10.97
C ALA A 114 -3.45 -12.92 -12.46
N TYR A 115 -2.98 -11.71 -12.77
CA TYR A 115 -2.64 -11.27 -14.11
C TYR A 115 -1.48 -12.09 -14.69
N ASP A 116 -0.40 -12.27 -13.92
CA ASP A 116 0.77 -13.06 -14.33
C ASP A 116 0.41 -14.52 -14.59
N ALA A 117 -0.43 -15.11 -13.74
CA ALA A 117 -0.93 -16.46 -13.93
C ALA A 117 -1.83 -16.57 -15.17
N ALA A 118 -2.68 -15.57 -15.42
CA ALA A 118 -3.50 -15.50 -16.63
C ALA A 118 -2.63 -15.38 -17.88
N TRP A 119 -1.58 -14.56 -17.86
CA TRP A 119 -0.65 -14.39 -18.97
C TRP A 119 0.01 -15.72 -19.37
N LYS A 120 0.57 -16.45 -18.40
CA LYS A 120 1.21 -17.76 -18.64
C LYS A 120 0.24 -18.78 -19.26
N ARG A 121 -1.02 -18.76 -18.85
CA ARG A 121 -2.06 -19.68 -19.36
C ARG A 121 -2.53 -19.30 -20.76
N LEU A 122 -2.67 -18.01 -21.05
CA LEU A 122 -3.22 -17.53 -22.30
C LEU A 122 -2.16 -17.40 -23.40
N TYR A 123 -0.89 -17.18 -23.03
CA TYR A 123 0.21 -16.96 -23.97
C TYR A 123 1.46 -17.76 -23.59
N PRO A 124 1.40 -19.12 -23.58
CA PRO A 124 2.49 -19.97 -23.11
C PRO A 124 3.76 -19.88 -23.98
N ASP A 125 3.61 -19.57 -25.28
CA ASP A 125 4.73 -19.51 -26.22
C ASP A 125 5.38 -18.11 -26.30
N GLN A 126 4.84 -17.12 -25.59
CA GLN A 126 5.42 -15.78 -25.54
C GLN A 126 6.34 -15.67 -24.32
N VAL A 127 7.64 -15.54 -24.58
CA VAL A 127 8.63 -15.26 -23.54
C VAL A 127 8.33 -13.89 -22.94
N PRO A 128 8.09 -13.77 -21.62
CA PRO A 128 7.93 -12.46 -20.99
C PRO A 128 9.16 -11.61 -21.27
N VAL A 129 8.93 -10.34 -21.63
CA VAL A 129 10.03 -9.37 -21.72
C VAL A 129 10.53 -9.16 -20.31
N HIS A 130 11.60 -9.87 -19.92
CA HIS A 130 12.36 -9.48 -18.75
C HIS A 130 12.84 -8.06 -19.01
N ALA A 131 12.36 -7.11 -18.22
CA ALA A 131 12.84 -5.76 -18.29
C ALA A 131 14.36 -5.81 -18.10
N LEU A 132 15.09 -5.47 -19.15
CA LEU A 132 16.47 -5.05 -19.06
C LEU A 132 16.45 -3.72 -18.29
N THR A 133 16.25 -3.75 -16.98
CA THR A 133 16.26 -2.55 -16.14
C THR A 133 17.70 -2.07 -16.02
N SER A 134 18.09 -1.29 -17.03
CA SER A 134 18.96 -0.12 -17.04
C SER A 134 20.09 -0.01 -16.00
N SER A 135 21.31 -0.09 -16.54
CA SER A 135 22.50 0.67 -16.15
C SER A 135 23.00 0.52 -14.70
N SER A 136 23.55 -0.65 -14.40
CA SER A 136 24.77 -0.74 -13.61
C SER A 136 25.96 -0.75 -14.57
N ARG A 137 26.97 0.08 -14.25
CA ARG A 137 28.29 0.30 -14.88
C ARG A 137 28.80 -0.84 -15.78
N PRO A 138 29.55 -0.53 -16.87
CA PRO A 138 30.24 -1.58 -17.62
C PRO A 138 31.19 -2.28 -16.64
N ASP A 139 31.14 -3.62 -16.66
CA ASP A 139 31.90 -4.56 -15.84
C ASP A 139 31.27 -4.97 -14.49
N VAL A 140 30.11 -5.65 -14.54
CA VAL A 140 29.98 -7.05 -14.08
C VAL A 140 28.78 -7.63 -14.83
N SER A 141 29.04 -8.57 -15.74
CA SER A 141 28.00 -9.39 -16.36
C SER A 141 27.16 -10.04 -15.27
N LEU A 142 25.88 -9.67 -15.15
CA LEU A 142 24.87 -10.43 -14.39
C LEU A 142 24.57 -11.74 -15.15
N ALA A 143 25.58 -12.60 -15.24
CA ALA A 143 25.34 -14.01 -15.43
C ALA A 143 24.68 -14.50 -14.14
N HIS A 144 23.50 -15.13 -14.27
CA HIS A 144 22.94 -15.98 -13.24
C HIS A 144 23.95 -17.10 -12.97
N THR A 145 24.91 -16.85 -12.09
CA THR A 145 26.09 -17.71 -11.87
C THR A 145 25.82 -18.84 -10.88
N GLY A 146 24.58 -18.99 -10.42
CA GLY A 146 24.27 -19.94 -9.33
C GLY A 146 24.94 -19.54 -8.01
N ARG A 147 25.24 -18.25 -7.82
CA ARG A 147 25.81 -17.73 -6.57
C ARG A 147 24.80 -17.86 -5.44
N LEU A 148 25.31 -18.13 -4.25
CA LEU A 148 24.50 -18.29 -3.05
C LEU A 148 24.58 -17.03 -2.19
N ALA A 149 23.45 -16.51 -1.71
CA ALA A 149 23.42 -15.52 -0.64
C ALA A 149 23.41 -16.24 0.71
N VAL A 150 24.41 -15.96 1.55
CA VAL A 150 24.63 -16.66 2.82
C VAL A 150 24.51 -15.66 3.97
N PHE A 151 23.38 -15.70 4.68
CA PHE A 151 23.14 -14.86 5.85
C PHE A 151 23.71 -15.54 7.10
N ILE A 152 24.52 -14.81 7.84
CA ILE A 152 25.18 -15.28 9.06
C ILE A 152 25.08 -14.24 10.16
N LYS A 153 25.30 -14.67 11.40
CA LYS A 153 25.59 -13.77 12.52
C LYS A 153 26.94 -14.16 13.11
N ASP A 154 27.56 -13.23 13.81
CA ASP A 154 28.71 -13.55 14.65
C ASP A 154 28.28 -14.46 15.82
N ASP A 155 29.23 -15.12 16.47
CA ASP A 155 28.96 -16.08 17.56
C ASP A 155 27.96 -17.19 17.16
N CYS A 156 28.13 -17.72 15.95
CA CYS A 156 27.27 -18.76 15.37
C CYS A 156 28.12 -19.92 14.82
N PRO A 157 28.37 -20.97 15.62
CA PRO A 157 29.19 -22.11 15.18
C PRO A 157 28.62 -22.83 13.94
N THR A 158 27.28 -22.90 13.82
CA THR A 158 26.61 -23.45 12.63
C THR A 158 26.86 -22.61 11.38
N CYS A 159 26.94 -21.28 11.52
CA CYS A 159 27.28 -20.36 10.45
C CYS A 159 28.73 -20.58 9.99
N ASP A 160 29.66 -20.67 10.93
CA ASP A 160 31.08 -20.90 10.67
C ASP A 160 31.29 -22.23 9.90
N ALA A 161 30.64 -23.31 10.34
CA ALA A 161 30.71 -24.62 9.69
C ALA A 161 30.14 -24.58 8.26
N ARG A 162 28.98 -23.95 8.08
CA ARG A 162 28.33 -23.85 6.76
C ARG A 162 29.16 -23.05 5.77
N VAL A 163 29.73 -21.94 6.20
CA VAL A 163 30.58 -21.09 5.34
C VAL A 163 31.86 -21.81 4.95
N ARG A 164 32.51 -22.54 5.87
CA ARG A 164 33.67 -23.38 5.55
C ARG A 164 33.32 -24.45 4.51
N GLN A 165 32.18 -25.13 4.67
CA GLN A 165 31.70 -26.14 3.72
C GLN A 165 31.52 -25.54 2.31
N LEU A 166 30.87 -24.37 2.21
CA LEU A 166 30.68 -23.68 0.93
C LEU A 166 31.99 -23.22 0.30
N GLN A 167 32.95 -22.75 1.11
CA GLN A 167 34.27 -22.40 0.62
C GLN A 167 35.00 -23.62 0.03
N THR A 168 34.87 -24.80 0.66
CA THR A 168 35.53 -26.03 0.18
C THR A 168 34.90 -26.61 -1.07
N SER A 169 33.60 -26.40 -1.31
CA SER A 169 32.95 -26.85 -2.54
C SER A 169 33.35 -26.03 -3.76
N GLY A 170 34.01 -24.88 -3.58
CA GLY A 170 34.37 -23.96 -4.66
C GLY A 170 33.18 -23.15 -5.17
N ALA A 171 32.03 -23.21 -4.49
CA ALA A 171 30.88 -22.39 -4.84
C ALA A 171 31.22 -20.91 -4.73
N ALA A 172 30.67 -20.11 -5.64
CA ALA A 172 30.70 -18.66 -5.51
C ALA A 172 29.52 -18.22 -4.63
N PHE A 173 29.76 -17.38 -3.63
CA PHE A 173 28.72 -16.97 -2.69
C PHE A 173 29.02 -15.64 -2.02
N ASP A 174 27.95 -14.98 -1.58
CA ASP A 174 27.99 -13.65 -1.01
C ASP A 174 27.52 -13.73 0.45
N ILE A 175 28.40 -13.35 1.37
CA ILE A 175 28.13 -13.41 2.80
C ILE A 175 27.46 -12.11 3.22
N TYR A 176 26.38 -12.21 3.99
CA TYR A 176 25.66 -11.08 4.58
C TYR A 176 25.63 -11.24 6.10
N MET A 177 26.43 -10.44 6.81
CA MET A 177 26.46 -10.46 8.28
C MET A 177 25.30 -9.65 8.87
N VAL A 178 24.38 -10.37 9.49
CA VAL A 178 23.21 -9.86 10.20
C VAL A 178 23.64 -9.18 11.50
N GLY A 179 23.12 -7.97 11.74
CA GLY A 179 23.40 -7.24 12.98
C GLY A 179 24.84 -6.74 13.10
N SER A 180 25.56 -6.65 11.97
CA SER A 180 26.92 -6.08 11.90
C SER A 180 26.95 -4.57 12.15
N ARG A 181 25.82 -3.85 11.99
CA ARG A 181 25.69 -2.39 12.19
C ARG A 181 26.69 -1.56 11.35
N GLY A 182 27.10 -2.06 10.20
CA GLY A 182 28.10 -1.40 9.35
C GLY A 182 29.55 -1.51 9.86
N ASP A 183 29.83 -2.37 10.82
CA ASP A 183 31.19 -2.57 11.35
C ASP A 183 32.01 -3.52 10.47
N ASP A 184 32.81 -2.95 9.58
CA ASP A 184 33.75 -3.67 8.70
C ASP A 184 34.80 -4.47 9.49
N ALA A 185 35.23 -3.95 10.65
CA ALA A 185 36.26 -4.61 11.45
C ALA A 185 35.73 -5.94 11.99
N ARG A 186 34.47 -5.97 12.40
CA ARG A 186 33.79 -7.20 12.85
C ARG A 186 33.72 -8.26 11.75
N ILE A 187 33.31 -7.89 10.54
CA ILE A 187 33.22 -8.84 9.42
C ILE A 187 34.60 -9.38 9.05
N ARG A 188 35.63 -8.52 9.02
CA ARG A 188 37.01 -8.95 8.73
C ARG A 188 37.56 -9.87 9.82
N ALA A 189 37.35 -9.54 11.10
CA ALA A 189 37.79 -10.38 12.22
C ALA A 189 37.10 -11.76 12.19
N TRP A 190 35.79 -11.80 11.93
CA TRP A 190 35.05 -13.04 11.74
C TRP A 190 35.61 -13.86 10.57
N ALA A 191 35.80 -13.24 9.40
CA ALA A 191 36.31 -13.92 8.21
C ALA A 191 37.72 -14.51 8.43
N GLN A 192 38.60 -13.78 9.10
CA GLN A 192 39.93 -14.26 9.49
C GLN A 192 39.84 -15.43 10.47
N ARG A 193 39.02 -15.30 11.52
CA ARG A 193 38.82 -16.34 12.56
C ARG A 193 38.35 -17.66 11.97
N ILE A 194 37.45 -17.62 10.98
CA ILE A 194 36.92 -18.85 10.38
C ILE A 194 37.75 -19.37 9.21
N GLY A 195 38.76 -18.63 8.76
CA GLY A 195 39.66 -19.03 7.67
C GLY A 195 39.07 -18.82 6.28
N ILE A 196 38.35 -17.72 6.05
CA ILE A 196 38.01 -17.30 4.68
C ILE A 196 39.29 -17.00 3.92
N ASP A 197 39.45 -17.62 2.74
CA ASP A 197 40.61 -17.43 1.90
C ASP A 197 40.62 -16.02 1.29
N PRO A 198 41.61 -15.16 1.63
CA PRO A 198 41.69 -13.81 1.09
C PRO A 198 41.85 -13.78 -0.44
N ALA A 199 42.40 -14.83 -1.05
CA ALA A 199 42.50 -14.93 -2.50
C ALA A 199 41.11 -15.09 -3.14
N LYS A 200 40.22 -15.89 -2.53
CA LYS A 200 38.82 -16.04 -2.98
C LYS A 200 38.01 -14.76 -2.80
N VAL A 201 38.32 -13.97 -1.76
CA VAL A 201 37.71 -12.65 -1.57
C VAL A 201 38.19 -11.65 -2.63
N ARG A 202 39.51 -11.57 -2.86
CA ARG A 202 40.09 -10.72 -3.91
C ARG A 202 39.60 -11.08 -5.31
N ALA A 203 39.44 -12.37 -5.58
CA ALA A 203 38.89 -12.88 -6.83
C ALA A 203 37.36 -12.75 -6.92
N ARG A 204 36.70 -12.22 -5.88
CA ARG A 204 35.23 -12.10 -5.77
C ARG A 204 34.48 -13.43 -5.90
N THR A 205 35.13 -14.56 -5.68
CA THR A 205 34.43 -15.84 -5.52
C THR A 205 33.62 -15.84 -4.22
N ILE A 206 34.14 -15.20 -3.17
CA ILE A 206 33.44 -14.96 -1.91
C ILE A 206 33.36 -13.45 -1.70
N THR A 207 32.19 -12.90 -1.40
CA THR A 207 32.08 -11.49 -0.96
C THR A 207 31.70 -11.40 0.51
N LEU A 208 32.14 -10.34 1.17
CA LEU A 208 31.84 -10.04 2.57
C LEU A 208 30.99 -8.76 2.62
N ASN A 209 29.74 -8.88 3.04
CA ASN A 209 28.77 -7.77 3.06
C ASN A 209 28.06 -7.65 4.41
N HIS A 210 27.51 -6.47 4.67
CA HIS A 210 26.51 -6.26 5.72
C HIS A 210 25.14 -6.69 5.22
N ASP A 211 24.29 -7.21 6.09
CA ASP A 211 22.90 -7.52 5.68
C ASP A 211 22.10 -6.24 5.38
N ALA A 212 22.39 -5.13 6.06
CA ALA A 212 21.72 -3.83 5.88
C ALA A 212 20.17 -3.91 5.93
N GLY A 213 19.62 -4.84 6.71
CA GLY A 213 18.18 -5.09 6.81
C GLY A 213 17.63 -6.10 5.81
N ARG A 214 18.45 -6.57 4.84
CA ARG A 214 18.03 -7.56 3.83
C ARG A 214 17.51 -8.84 4.47
N TRP A 215 18.05 -9.27 5.61
CA TRP A 215 17.56 -10.46 6.30
C TRP A 215 16.11 -10.31 6.76
N LEU A 216 15.73 -9.14 7.27
CA LEU A 216 14.35 -8.89 7.70
C LEU A 216 13.40 -8.79 6.50
N MET A 217 13.84 -8.13 5.42
CA MET A 217 13.02 -7.91 4.22
C MET A 217 12.61 -9.22 3.53
N ILE A 218 13.46 -10.24 3.56
CA ILE A 218 13.16 -11.56 2.96
C ILE A 218 12.41 -12.51 3.90
N GLY A 219 11.83 -12.00 4.99
CA GLY A 219 11.06 -12.79 5.96
C GLY A 219 11.90 -13.53 7.00
N GLY A 220 13.10 -13.03 7.32
CA GLY A 220 14.10 -13.65 8.18
C GLY A 220 13.72 -13.83 9.66
N GLN A 221 12.74 -14.70 9.91
CA GLN A 221 12.41 -15.22 11.25
C GLN A 221 12.99 -16.63 11.50
N GLY A 222 13.75 -17.17 10.53
CA GLY A 222 14.39 -18.49 10.63
C GLY A 222 15.72 -18.51 11.38
N THR A 223 16.27 -19.71 11.58
CA THR A 223 17.59 -19.89 12.19
C THR A 223 18.72 -19.59 11.20
N LEU A 224 19.77 -18.92 11.67
CA LEU A 224 21.00 -18.72 10.90
C LEU A 224 21.94 -19.94 11.07
N PRO A 225 22.71 -20.32 10.02
CA PRO A 225 22.86 -19.64 8.73
C PRO A 225 21.69 -19.92 7.78
N ALA A 226 21.33 -18.93 6.98
CA ALA A 226 20.39 -19.10 5.87
C ALA A 226 21.13 -18.99 4.53
N VAL A 227 20.87 -19.94 3.63
CA VAL A 227 21.49 -20.00 2.31
C VAL A 227 20.39 -19.95 1.27
N LEU A 228 20.41 -18.93 0.43
CA LEU A 228 19.46 -18.71 -0.65
C LEU A 228 20.21 -18.74 -1.97
N SER A 229 19.59 -19.28 -3.02
CA SER A 229 20.06 -19.01 -4.37
C SER A 229 19.91 -17.52 -4.63
N ASP A 230 20.89 -16.88 -5.25
CA ASP A 230 20.78 -15.49 -5.72
C ASP A 230 19.85 -15.45 -6.94
N THR A 231 18.58 -15.78 -6.71
CA THR A 231 17.48 -15.37 -7.57
C THR A 231 17.24 -13.93 -7.15
N GLY A 232 17.73 -12.98 -7.96
CA GLY A 232 17.64 -11.55 -7.71
C GLY A 232 16.36 -11.22 -6.94
N SER A 233 16.52 -10.86 -5.68
CA SER A 233 15.37 -10.53 -4.84
C SER A 233 14.73 -9.25 -5.40
N PRO A 234 13.40 -9.18 -5.38
CA PRO A 234 12.60 -8.18 -6.10
C PRO A 234 12.99 -6.74 -5.77
#